data_AF-A0A9W8LH69-F1
#
_entry.id   AF-A0A9W8LH69-F1
#
_cell.length_a   1.000
_cell.length_b   1.000
_cell.length_c   1.000
_cell.angle_alpha   90.00
_cell.angle_beta   90.00
_cell.angle_gamma   90.00
#
_symmetry.space_group_name_H-M   'P 1'
#
loop_
_entity.id
_entity.type
_entity.pdbx_description
1 polymer ?
#
loop_
_entity_poly.entity_id
_entity_poly.type
_entity_poly.pdbx_seq_one_letter_code
_entity_poly.pdbx_strand_id
1 'polypeptide(L)'
;MEIEFPNLEYLHLSGNDESTASTIAAWRRSSFPWKLRFPKLKELVMYRTGSAIPLLECAALPSHMDMIRIHATESVLRYVSGLTLPDANELRVGTDHRDPEEADDAAEGAGAEVPAVIAAACRILERAQRAEELVLNIEGNWPRVQPEHITATSITQLIISPVTRVEVMLGMLQRLPCLSYIHFWHLNAEVVEADLSLPGPDEDCAIEPLHTAITTISMHATGYHSSQENSADVAKYLLLKIPTLTGLYAKLTVEAPVMEFVKAYSKRYPRLLNVDLVLAKEGSW
;
A
#
# COMPACT_ATOMS: atom_id res chain seq x y z
N MET A 1 -12.33 -37.27 4.13
CA MET A 1 -13.21 -37.16 2.95
C MET A 1 -12.64 -36.04 2.10
N GLU A 2 -12.47 -36.24 0.79
CA GLU A 2 -11.95 -35.20 -0.10
C GLU A 2 -13.11 -34.63 -0.92
N ILE A 3 -13.23 -33.30 -0.97
CA ILE A 3 -14.20 -32.60 -1.81
C ILE A 3 -13.39 -31.83 -2.84
N GLU A 4 -13.59 -32.16 -4.11
CA GLU A 4 -12.89 -31.53 -5.22
C GLU A 4 -13.78 -30.50 -5.91
N PHE A 5 -13.20 -29.33 -6.20
CA PHE A 5 -13.80 -28.27 -7.00
C PHE A 5 -13.01 -28.14 -8.31
N PRO A 6 -13.21 -29.06 -9.28
CA PRO A 6 -12.28 -29.26 -10.40
C PRO A 6 -12.27 -28.11 -11.42
N ASN A 7 -13.26 -27.21 -11.36
CA ASN A 7 -13.44 -26.11 -12.30
C ASN A 7 -13.52 -24.73 -11.61
N LEU A 8 -13.31 -24.65 -10.28
CA LEU A 8 -13.34 -23.36 -9.60
C LEU A 8 -12.02 -22.62 -9.86
N GLU A 9 -12.10 -21.51 -10.60
CA GLU A 9 -10.94 -20.67 -10.93
C GLU A 9 -10.78 -19.48 -9.99
N TYR A 10 -11.86 -19.04 -9.34
CA TYR A 10 -11.90 -17.86 -8.49
C TYR A 10 -12.55 -18.18 -7.15
N LEU A 11 -11.89 -17.83 -6.05
CA LEU A 11 -12.43 -18.01 -4.71
C LEU A 11 -12.32 -16.71 -3.92
N HIS A 12 -13.48 -16.14 -3.58
CA HIS A 12 -13.57 -14.96 -2.75
C HIS A 12 -14.20 -15.33 -1.40
N LEU A 13 -13.47 -15.03 -0.33
CA LEU A 13 -13.86 -15.24 1.05
C LEU A 13 -14.01 -13.87 1.72
N SER A 14 -15.26 -13.44 1.93
CA SER A 14 -15.58 -12.17 2.59
C SER A 14 -16.17 -12.39 3.98
N GLY A 15 -15.60 -11.75 5.00
CA GLY A 15 -16.03 -11.88 6.40
C GLY A 15 -17.10 -10.89 6.88
N ASN A 16 -17.84 -10.22 5.97
CA ASN A 16 -18.86 -9.23 6.34
C ASN A 16 -20.19 -9.84 6.80
N ASP A 17 -20.47 -11.10 6.43
CA ASP A 17 -21.67 -11.76 6.90
C ASP A 17 -21.35 -12.58 8.15
N GLU A 18 -22.00 -12.24 9.26
CA GLU A 18 -22.09 -13.09 10.45
C GLU A 18 -22.48 -14.53 10.06
N SER A 19 -23.23 -14.72 8.96
CA SER A 19 -23.58 -16.04 8.42
C SER A 19 -22.38 -16.83 7.86
N THR A 20 -21.41 -16.18 7.22
CA THR A 20 -20.21 -16.84 6.66
C THR A 20 -19.23 -17.20 7.76
N ALA A 21 -19.01 -16.29 8.72
CA ALA A 21 -18.22 -16.57 9.92
C ALA A 21 -18.86 -17.65 10.79
N SER A 22 -20.19 -17.66 10.92
CA SER A 22 -20.95 -18.71 11.63
C SER A 22 -20.91 -20.05 10.92
N THR A 23 -20.99 -20.07 9.59
CA THR A 23 -20.90 -21.28 8.78
C THR A 23 -19.51 -21.89 8.89
N ILE A 24 -18.45 -21.07 8.82
CA ILE A 24 -17.06 -21.52 8.97
C ILE A 24 -16.73 -21.89 10.44
N ALA A 25 -17.28 -21.18 11.43
CA ALA A 25 -17.17 -21.56 12.84
C ALA A 25 -17.96 -22.86 13.16
N ALA A 26 -19.09 -23.10 12.48
CA ALA A 26 -19.80 -24.37 12.51
C ALA A 26 -18.98 -25.51 11.89
N TRP A 27 -18.15 -25.23 10.87
CA TRP A 27 -17.18 -26.19 10.35
C TRP A 27 -16.09 -26.52 11.37
N ARG A 28 -15.74 -25.58 12.27
CA ARG A 28 -14.79 -25.79 13.37
C ARG A 28 -15.33 -26.70 14.50
N ARG A 29 -16.65 -26.63 14.77
CA ARG A 29 -17.32 -27.43 15.82
C ARG A 29 -17.62 -28.86 15.41
N SER A 30 -17.58 -29.14 14.12
CA SER A 30 -17.82 -30.47 13.59
C SER A 30 -16.48 -31.08 13.23
N SER A 31 -16.10 -32.14 13.94
CA SER A 31 -14.81 -32.83 13.79
C SER A 31 -14.66 -33.40 12.37
N PHE A 32 -14.21 -32.62 11.40
CA PHE A 32 -14.21 -33.02 9.99
C PHE A 32 -12.84 -32.81 9.33
N PRO A 33 -12.12 -33.88 8.95
CA PRO A 33 -10.99 -33.79 8.04
C PRO A 33 -11.53 -33.81 6.61
N TRP A 34 -12.08 -32.68 6.15
CA TRP A 34 -12.35 -32.48 4.74
C TRP A 34 -11.14 -31.85 4.09
N LYS A 35 -10.52 -32.57 3.15
CA LYS A 35 -9.52 -31.98 2.28
C LYS A 35 -10.26 -31.36 1.11
N LEU A 36 -10.18 -30.04 0.97
CA LEU A 36 -10.81 -29.31 -0.12
C LEU A 36 -9.76 -29.13 -1.21
N ARG A 37 -10.04 -29.57 -2.43
CA ARG A 37 -9.06 -29.52 -3.53
C ARG A 37 -9.52 -28.57 -4.62
N PHE A 38 -8.65 -27.62 -4.99
CA PHE A 38 -8.96 -26.57 -5.96
C PHE A 38 -7.93 -26.56 -7.11
N PRO A 39 -7.89 -27.59 -7.98
CA PRO A 39 -6.77 -27.79 -8.91
C PRO A 39 -6.63 -26.72 -10.00
N LYS A 40 -7.67 -25.92 -10.27
CA LYS A 40 -7.67 -24.84 -11.28
C LYS A 40 -7.77 -23.44 -10.68
N LEU A 41 -7.60 -23.29 -9.36
CA LEU A 41 -7.74 -22.00 -8.71
C LEU A 41 -6.62 -21.05 -9.16
N LYS A 42 -7.01 -19.93 -9.78
CA LYS A 42 -6.13 -18.88 -10.23
C LYS A 42 -6.08 -17.72 -9.25
N GLU A 43 -7.21 -17.42 -8.63
CA GLU A 43 -7.34 -16.26 -7.74
C GLU A 43 -7.93 -16.64 -6.38
N LEU A 44 -7.23 -16.23 -5.33
CA LEU A 44 -7.72 -16.30 -3.96
C LEU A 44 -7.81 -14.91 -3.36
N VAL A 45 -9.02 -14.49 -3.03
CA VAL A 45 -9.28 -13.22 -2.35
C VAL A 45 -9.85 -13.50 -0.97
N MET A 46 -9.17 -13.04 0.06
CA MET A 46 -9.64 -12.98 1.43
C MET A 46 -9.82 -11.52 1.78
N TYR A 47 -11.07 -11.06 1.88
CA TYR A 47 -11.36 -9.67 2.18
C TYR A 47 -12.09 -9.58 3.52
N ARG A 48 -11.65 -8.65 4.36
CA ARG A 48 -12.42 -8.21 5.52
C ARG A 48 -12.72 -9.38 6.48
N THR A 49 -11.74 -10.24 6.71
CA THR A 49 -11.89 -11.43 7.54
C THR A 49 -11.55 -11.09 8.99
N GLY A 50 -12.54 -11.08 9.88
CA GLY A 50 -12.36 -10.79 11.32
C GLY A 50 -11.92 -11.99 12.17
N SER A 51 -11.94 -13.21 11.61
CA SER A 51 -11.51 -14.44 12.29
C SER A 51 -10.70 -15.33 11.35
N ALA A 52 -9.80 -16.13 11.93
CA ALA A 52 -8.98 -17.07 11.17
C ALA A 52 -9.86 -18.04 10.39
N ILE A 53 -9.60 -18.17 9.08
CA ILE A 53 -10.36 -19.05 8.19
C ILE A 53 -9.65 -20.42 8.15
N PRO A 54 -10.24 -21.50 8.73
CA PRO A 54 -9.65 -22.84 8.70
C PRO A 54 -9.54 -23.42 7.29
N LEU A 55 -10.21 -22.81 6.31
CA LEU A 55 -10.12 -23.21 4.90
C LEU A 55 -8.66 -23.36 4.43
N LEU A 56 -7.77 -22.44 4.81
CA LEU A 56 -6.36 -22.51 4.38
C LEU A 56 -5.59 -23.70 4.96
N GLU A 57 -6.01 -24.23 6.12
CA GLU A 57 -5.41 -25.44 6.70
C GLU A 57 -5.89 -26.71 5.98
N CYS A 58 -7.10 -26.66 5.42
CA CYS A 58 -7.77 -27.81 4.82
C CYS A 58 -7.74 -27.82 3.29
N ALA A 59 -7.29 -26.73 2.66
CA ALA A 59 -7.25 -26.56 1.22
C ALA A 59 -5.94 -27.09 0.60
N ALA A 60 -6.06 -27.93 -0.41
CA ALA A 60 -5.02 -28.22 -1.38
C ALA A 60 -5.14 -27.22 -2.53
N LEU A 61 -4.41 -26.11 -2.40
CA LEU A 61 -4.28 -25.08 -3.42
C LEU A 61 -3.27 -25.51 -4.51
N PRO A 62 -3.39 -25.01 -5.75
CA PRO A 62 -2.37 -25.20 -6.77
C PRO A 62 -1.02 -24.65 -6.30
N SER A 63 0.08 -25.20 -6.81
CA SER A 63 1.42 -24.72 -6.46
C SER A 63 1.73 -23.31 -6.96
N HIS A 64 0.98 -22.85 -7.97
CA HIS A 64 1.11 -21.53 -8.58
C HIS A 64 -0.27 -20.95 -8.87
N MET A 65 -0.43 -19.65 -8.61
CA MET A 65 -1.66 -18.89 -8.78
C MET A 65 -1.39 -17.57 -9.51
N ASP A 66 -2.41 -16.98 -10.12
CA ASP A 66 -2.28 -15.65 -10.74
C ASP A 66 -2.24 -14.58 -9.64
N MET A 67 -3.12 -14.68 -8.64
CA MET A 67 -3.23 -13.67 -7.58
C MET A 67 -3.61 -14.29 -6.23
N ILE A 68 -2.98 -13.78 -5.17
CA ILE A 68 -3.42 -13.95 -3.79
C ILE A 68 -3.59 -12.56 -3.17
N ARG A 69 -4.81 -12.26 -2.71
CA ARG A 69 -5.12 -11.03 -1.99
C ARG A 69 -5.65 -11.35 -0.60
N ILE A 70 -4.97 -10.83 0.41
CA ILE A 70 -5.37 -10.99 1.81
C ILE A 70 -5.52 -9.60 2.41
N HIS A 71 -6.72 -9.22 2.82
CA HIS A 71 -6.98 -7.98 3.53
C HIS A 71 -7.74 -8.31 4.82
N ALA A 72 -7.09 -8.14 5.97
CA ALA A 72 -7.59 -8.70 7.22
C ALA A 72 -7.05 -7.98 8.47
N THR A 73 -7.63 -8.33 9.62
CA THR A 73 -7.16 -7.90 10.94
C THR A 73 -5.82 -8.56 11.31
N GLU A 74 -5.15 -8.05 12.34
CA GLU A 74 -3.88 -8.61 12.82
C GLU A 74 -3.96 -10.11 13.13
N SER A 75 -5.01 -10.56 13.82
CA SER A 75 -5.14 -11.95 14.26
C SER A 75 -5.13 -12.92 13.07
N VAL A 76 -5.78 -12.54 11.97
CA VAL A 76 -5.78 -13.32 10.73
C VAL A 76 -4.43 -13.24 10.03
N LEU A 77 -3.84 -12.05 9.89
CA LEU A 77 -2.53 -11.90 9.25
C LEU A 77 -1.44 -12.69 10.01
N ARG A 78 -1.47 -12.67 11.34
CA ARG A 78 -0.57 -13.46 12.18
C ARG A 78 -0.74 -14.95 11.93
N TYR A 79 -1.98 -15.42 11.86
CA TYR A 79 -2.29 -16.81 11.53
C TYR A 79 -1.80 -17.20 10.12
N VAL A 80 -2.12 -16.40 9.09
CA VAL A 80 -1.70 -16.66 7.71
C VAL A 80 -0.18 -16.60 7.57
N SER A 81 0.50 -15.74 8.33
CA SER A 81 1.96 -15.70 8.38
C SER A 81 2.59 -16.98 8.94
N GLY A 82 1.82 -17.88 9.56
CA GLY A 82 2.26 -19.21 9.96
C GLY A 82 2.12 -20.28 8.87
N LEU A 83 1.40 -19.99 7.79
CA LEU A 83 1.09 -20.95 6.73
C LEU A 83 2.08 -20.87 5.57
N THR A 84 2.10 -21.93 4.76
CA THR A 84 2.76 -21.91 3.44
C THR A 84 1.73 -21.53 2.40
N LEU A 85 1.85 -20.32 1.86
CA LEU A 85 1.04 -19.88 0.71
C LEU A 85 1.67 -20.43 -0.58
N PRO A 86 0.86 -20.73 -1.62
CA PRO A 86 1.40 -21.07 -2.93
C PRO A 86 2.09 -19.87 -3.58
N ASP A 87 2.94 -20.15 -4.57
CA ASP A 87 3.56 -19.08 -5.37
C ASP A 87 2.45 -18.34 -6.14
N ALA A 88 2.57 -17.01 -6.27
CA ALA A 88 1.61 -16.20 -7.02
C ALA A 88 2.32 -15.14 -7.86
N ASN A 89 1.75 -14.75 -9.00
CA ASN A 89 2.30 -13.63 -9.79
C ASN A 89 2.12 -12.29 -9.03
N GLU A 90 0.92 -12.04 -8.49
CA GLU A 90 0.64 -10.94 -7.57
C GLU A 90 0.31 -11.45 -6.15
N LEU A 91 1.03 -10.95 -5.15
CA LEU A 91 0.65 -11.09 -3.74
C LEU A 91 0.35 -9.71 -3.14
N ARG A 92 -0.89 -9.52 -2.71
CA ARG A 92 -1.37 -8.29 -2.08
C ARG A 92 -1.80 -8.55 -0.65
N VAL A 93 -1.18 -7.84 0.30
CA VAL A 93 -1.51 -7.93 1.71
C VAL A 93 -1.97 -6.58 2.23
N GLY A 94 -3.17 -6.54 2.78
CA GLY A 94 -3.83 -5.36 3.30
C GLY A 94 -4.12 -5.46 4.80
N THR A 95 -3.96 -4.37 5.53
CA THR A 95 -4.33 -4.26 6.94
C THR A 95 -5.75 -3.70 7.08
N ASP A 96 -6.60 -4.33 7.88
CA ASP A 96 -7.94 -3.83 8.23
C ASP A 96 -7.92 -3.40 9.72
N HIS A 97 -8.30 -2.16 10.03
CA HIS A 97 -8.56 -1.69 11.40
C HIS A 97 -10.06 -1.45 11.54
N ARG A 98 -10.71 -2.24 12.38
CA ARG A 98 -12.17 -2.28 12.50
C ARG A 98 -12.75 -1.71 13.76
N ASP A 99 -11.95 -1.09 14.63
CA ASP A 99 -12.50 -0.53 15.86
C ASP A 99 -12.49 1.00 15.84
N PRO A 100 -13.57 1.63 15.35
CA PRO A 100 -13.80 3.07 15.51
C PRO A 100 -13.88 3.48 16.99
N GLU A 101 -14.32 2.60 17.90
CA GLU A 101 -14.44 2.93 19.33
C GLU A 101 -13.07 2.99 20.02
N GLU A 102 -12.07 2.23 19.56
CA GLU A 102 -10.68 2.32 20.06
C GLU A 102 -9.87 3.42 19.36
N ALA A 103 -10.34 3.95 18.23
CA ALA A 103 -9.64 4.99 17.47
C ALA A 103 -9.65 6.38 18.15
N ASP A 104 -10.72 6.69 18.91
CA ASP A 104 -10.82 7.96 19.66
C ASP A 104 -10.01 7.91 20.97
N ASP A 105 -9.91 6.76 21.65
CA ASP A 105 -9.10 6.59 22.87
C ASP A 105 -7.59 6.40 22.58
N ALA A 106 -7.23 5.88 21.41
CA ALA A 106 -5.84 5.73 20.97
C ALA A 106 -5.16 7.07 20.59
N ALA A 107 -5.93 8.15 20.42
CA ALA A 107 -5.39 9.47 20.06
C ALA A 107 -4.64 10.15 21.23
N GLU A 108 -4.94 9.80 22.49
CA GLU A 108 -4.35 10.48 23.67
C GLU A 108 -3.57 9.58 24.64
N GLY A 109 -3.61 8.24 24.54
CA GLY A 109 -3.07 7.41 25.64
C GLY A 109 -2.42 6.05 25.34
N ALA A 110 -2.47 5.50 24.12
CA ALA A 110 -1.99 4.13 23.88
C ALA A 110 -0.98 4.05 22.74
N GLY A 111 0.30 4.15 23.07
CA GLY A 111 1.34 3.62 22.19
C GLY A 111 1.33 2.09 22.27
N ALA A 112 0.86 1.40 21.23
CA ALA A 112 1.41 0.12 20.73
C ALA A 112 0.38 -0.80 20.03
N GLU A 113 -0.12 -0.48 18.83
CA GLU A 113 -0.71 -1.53 17.95
C GLU A 113 -0.36 -1.40 16.45
N VAL A 114 0.05 -0.21 15.99
CA VAL A 114 0.50 0.03 14.60
C VAL A 114 1.63 -0.89 14.13
N PRO A 115 2.67 -1.21 14.94
CA PRO A 115 3.78 -2.03 14.45
C PRO A 115 3.40 -3.50 14.19
N ALA A 116 2.46 -4.07 14.95
CA ALA A 116 2.27 -5.52 14.99
C ALA A 116 1.50 -6.06 13.77
N VAL A 117 0.45 -5.35 13.34
CA VAL A 117 -0.32 -5.68 12.14
C VAL A 117 0.49 -5.50 10.85
N ILE A 118 1.25 -4.40 10.76
CA ILE A 118 2.14 -4.15 9.61
C ILE A 118 3.26 -5.20 9.58
N ALA A 119 3.84 -5.55 10.74
CA ALA A 119 4.85 -6.61 10.82
C ALA A 119 4.29 -7.98 10.41
N ALA A 120 3.05 -8.30 10.76
CA ALA A 120 2.40 -9.53 10.31
C ALA A 120 2.21 -9.55 8.79
N ALA A 121 1.81 -8.43 8.18
CA ALA A 121 1.71 -8.30 6.74
C ALA A 121 3.09 -8.44 6.06
N CYS A 122 4.12 -7.77 6.58
CA CYS A 122 5.49 -7.86 6.05
C CYS A 122 6.02 -9.29 6.07
N ARG A 123 5.79 -10.05 7.15
CA ARG A 123 6.19 -11.47 7.22
C ARG A 123 5.55 -12.35 6.14
N ILE A 124 4.33 -12.03 5.70
CA ILE A 124 3.67 -12.75 4.61
C ILE A 124 4.39 -12.42 3.29
N LEU A 125 4.63 -11.12 3.03
CA LEU A 125 5.26 -10.64 1.80
C LEU A 125 6.72 -11.10 1.65
N GLU A 126 7.50 -11.10 2.74
CA GLU A 126 8.91 -11.53 2.75
C GLU A 126 9.12 -12.99 2.34
N ARG A 127 8.08 -13.83 2.47
CA ARG A 127 8.13 -15.24 2.06
C ARG A 127 7.84 -15.46 0.58
N ALA A 128 7.25 -14.47 -0.10
CA ALA A 128 6.85 -14.58 -1.49
C ALA A 128 7.96 -14.11 -2.44
N GLN A 129 9.10 -14.82 -2.42
CA GLN A 129 10.30 -14.44 -3.17
C GLN A 129 10.17 -14.57 -4.70
N ARG A 130 9.09 -15.18 -5.19
CA ARG A 130 8.87 -15.47 -6.62
C ARG A 130 7.77 -14.62 -7.25
N ALA A 131 7.06 -13.81 -6.47
CA ALA A 131 6.02 -12.95 -7.00
C ALA A 131 6.65 -11.81 -7.81
N GLU A 132 6.06 -11.50 -8.95
CA GLU A 132 6.42 -10.33 -9.77
C GLU A 132 5.94 -9.05 -9.09
N GLU A 133 4.78 -9.11 -8.44
CA GLU A 133 4.20 -8.00 -7.70
C GLU A 133 3.98 -8.34 -6.23
N LEU A 134 4.57 -7.50 -5.37
CA LEU A 134 4.43 -7.55 -3.92
C LEU A 134 3.82 -6.24 -3.44
N VAL A 135 2.57 -6.30 -3.01
CA VAL A 135 1.78 -5.10 -2.69
C VAL A 135 1.43 -5.08 -1.22
N LEU A 136 1.89 -4.04 -0.52
CA LEU A 136 1.47 -3.73 0.85
C LEU A 136 0.42 -2.62 0.82
N ASN A 137 -0.73 -2.87 1.45
CA ASN A 137 -1.79 -1.88 1.59
C ASN A 137 -2.10 -1.63 3.07
N ILE A 138 -1.79 -0.43 3.55
CA ILE A 138 -2.00 -0.03 4.93
C ILE A 138 -3.28 0.81 4.97
N GLU A 139 -4.41 0.19 5.32
CA GLU A 139 -5.70 0.85 5.47
C GLU A 139 -6.08 1.03 6.95
N GLY A 140 -6.91 2.02 7.25
CA GLY A 140 -7.36 2.37 8.60
C GLY A 140 -6.86 3.74 9.06
N ASN A 141 -7.40 4.26 10.17
CA ASN A 141 -6.95 5.51 10.81
C ASN A 141 -5.80 5.24 11.79
N TRP A 142 -4.73 4.57 11.33
CA TRP A 142 -3.61 4.25 12.19
C TRP A 142 -2.81 5.51 12.57
N PRO A 143 -2.65 5.83 13.86
CA PRO A 143 -1.79 6.93 14.25
C PRO A 143 -0.31 6.58 13.96
N ARG A 144 0.27 7.24 12.95
CA ARG A 144 1.74 7.33 12.70
C ARG A 144 2.40 6.04 12.18
N VAL A 145 2.09 5.66 10.94
CA VAL A 145 2.96 4.75 10.18
C VAL A 145 4.35 5.39 10.02
N GLN A 146 5.41 4.64 10.32
CA GLN A 146 6.80 5.08 10.16
C GLN A 146 7.52 4.19 9.14
N PRO A 147 8.58 4.69 8.48
CA PRO A 147 9.33 3.91 7.50
C PRO A 147 9.88 2.58 8.06
N GLU A 148 10.27 2.55 9.34
CA GLU A 148 10.80 1.35 10.02
C GLU A 148 9.79 0.25 10.27
N HIS A 149 8.49 0.56 10.22
CA HIS A 149 7.46 -0.46 10.38
C HIS A 149 7.37 -1.39 9.16
N ILE A 150 7.86 -0.94 8.00
CA ILE A 150 7.82 -1.69 6.74
C ILE A 150 9.15 -2.43 6.57
N THR A 151 9.21 -3.68 7.03
CA THR A 151 10.44 -4.51 6.95
C THR A 151 10.60 -5.23 5.62
N ALA A 152 9.50 -5.46 4.90
CA ALA A 152 9.51 -6.13 3.61
C ALA A 152 10.10 -5.21 2.52
N THR A 153 11.42 -5.23 2.33
CA THR A 153 12.13 -4.36 1.38
C THR A 153 11.94 -4.74 -0.09
N SER A 154 11.42 -5.94 -0.36
CA SER A 154 11.13 -6.44 -1.70
C SER A 154 9.79 -5.95 -2.27
N ILE A 155 8.99 -5.20 -1.51
CA ILE A 155 7.70 -4.70 -2.00
C ILE A 155 7.89 -3.83 -3.23
N THR A 156 7.02 -4.05 -4.23
CA THR A 156 7.04 -3.31 -5.50
C THR A 156 5.98 -2.22 -5.52
N GLN A 157 4.93 -2.35 -4.71
CA GLN A 157 3.87 -1.35 -4.55
C GLN A 157 3.50 -1.13 -3.08
N LEU A 158 3.28 0.13 -2.73
CA LEU A 158 2.87 0.54 -1.38
C LEU A 158 1.67 1.48 -1.46
N ILE A 159 0.60 1.14 -0.75
CA ILE A 159 -0.62 1.95 -0.65
C ILE A 159 -0.82 2.29 0.83
N ILE A 160 -0.96 3.58 1.15
CA ILE A 160 -1.10 4.07 2.52
C ILE A 160 -2.33 4.97 2.58
N SER A 161 -3.33 4.53 3.35
CA SER A 161 -4.52 5.31 3.63
C SER A 161 -4.38 6.30 4.80
N PRO A 162 -3.69 5.97 5.91
CA PRO A 162 -3.50 6.91 7.01
C PRO A 162 -2.87 8.24 6.61
N VAL A 163 -3.18 9.29 7.39
CA VAL A 163 -2.54 10.60 7.25
C VAL A 163 -1.03 10.45 7.39
N THR A 164 -0.29 10.83 6.35
CA THR A 164 1.16 10.66 6.26
C THR A 164 1.85 12.01 6.08
N ARG A 165 2.89 12.26 6.87
CA ARG A 165 3.73 13.47 6.74
C ARG A 165 4.74 13.32 5.60
N VAL A 166 5.19 14.44 5.04
CA VAL A 166 6.15 14.46 3.93
C VAL A 166 7.48 13.77 4.32
N GLU A 167 8.00 14.00 5.52
CA GLU A 167 9.27 13.39 5.96
C GLU A 167 9.16 11.86 6.03
N VAL A 168 8.01 11.37 6.49
CA VAL A 168 7.70 9.93 6.55
C VAL A 168 7.65 9.35 5.14
N MET A 169 6.95 10.02 4.21
CA MET A 169 6.95 9.62 2.81
C MET A 169 8.38 9.55 2.28
N LEU A 170 9.18 10.62 2.40
CA LEU A 170 10.55 10.66 1.89
C LEU A 170 11.42 9.54 2.50
N GLY A 171 11.28 9.28 3.80
CA GLY A 171 11.95 8.17 4.47
C GLY A 171 11.56 6.80 3.92
N MET A 172 10.30 6.61 3.49
CA MET A 172 9.86 5.38 2.81
C MET A 172 10.48 5.26 1.41
N LEU A 173 10.50 6.34 0.61
CA LEU A 173 11.06 6.32 -0.75
C LEU A 173 12.54 5.93 -0.75
N GLN A 174 13.29 6.33 0.28
CA GLN A 174 14.72 6.04 0.43
C GLN A 174 15.01 4.61 0.91
N ARG A 175 14.10 4.00 1.68
CA ARG A 175 14.33 2.69 2.34
C ARG A 175 13.84 1.49 1.54
N LEU A 176 12.98 1.69 0.56
CA LEU A 176 12.31 0.63 -0.18
C LEU A 176 12.87 0.55 -1.60
N PRO A 177 13.97 -0.20 -1.83
CA PRO A 177 14.73 -0.14 -3.08
C PRO A 177 14.00 -0.73 -4.28
N CYS A 178 13.06 -1.66 -4.05
CA CYS A 178 12.28 -2.32 -5.10
C CYS A 178 10.96 -1.59 -5.40
N LEU A 179 10.65 -0.52 -4.67
CA LEU A 179 9.37 0.16 -4.80
C LEU A 179 9.29 0.87 -6.15
N SER A 180 8.28 0.52 -6.95
CA SER A 180 8.02 1.09 -8.26
C SER A 180 6.81 2.01 -8.26
N TYR A 181 5.85 1.76 -7.36
CA TYR A 181 4.61 2.49 -7.22
C TYR A 181 4.33 2.81 -5.75
N ILE A 182 3.94 4.05 -5.47
CA ILE A 182 3.47 4.44 -4.14
C ILE A 182 2.21 5.31 -4.23
N HIS A 183 1.25 5.05 -3.34
CA HIS A 183 0.01 5.79 -3.23
C HIS A 183 -0.26 6.25 -1.80
N PHE A 184 -0.50 7.54 -1.61
CA PHE A 184 -0.92 8.14 -0.35
C PHE A 184 -2.33 8.72 -0.50
N TRP A 185 -3.32 8.19 0.23
CA TRP A 185 -4.68 8.73 0.21
C TRP A 185 -4.81 10.06 0.95
N HIS A 186 -4.00 10.26 1.99
CA HIS A 186 -4.06 11.42 2.87
C HIS A 186 -2.64 11.93 3.15
N LEU A 187 -2.08 12.69 2.23
CA LEU A 187 -0.78 13.34 2.45
C LEU A 187 -0.98 14.67 3.20
N ASN A 188 -0.33 14.81 4.36
CA ASN A 188 -0.19 16.06 5.10
C ASN A 188 1.11 16.74 4.68
N ALA A 189 0.97 17.83 3.94
CA ALA A 189 2.03 18.68 3.43
C ALA A 189 2.17 19.99 4.22
N GLU A 190 1.45 20.19 5.33
CA GLU A 190 1.59 21.39 6.17
C GLU A 190 2.77 21.29 7.13
N VAL A 191 3.11 20.09 7.59
CA VAL A 191 4.31 19.83 8.39
C VAL A 191 5.43 19.46 7.44
N VAL A 192 6.07 20.46 6.85
CA VAL A 192 7.33 20.29 6.13
C VAL A 192 8.45 20.84 7.00
N GLU A 193 9.02 20.00 7.86
CA GLU A 193 10.31 20.29 8.50
C GLU A 193 11.47 20.01 7.52
N ALA A 194 11.21 19.23 6.47
CA ALA A 194 12.16 19.02 5.38
C ALA A 194 12.40 20.33 4.59
N ASP A 195 13.66 20.68 4.38
CA ASP A 195 13.99 21.75 3.43
C ASP A 195 13.68 21.26 2.00
N LEU A 196 12.50 21.65 1.49
CA LEU A 196 12.08 21.43 0.10
C LEU A 196 12.60 22.51 -0.84
N SER A 197 13.57 23.33 -0.41
CA SER A 197 14.12 24.38 -1.27
C SER A 197 14.64 23.81 -2.59
N LEU A 198 14.22 24.45 -3.66
CA LEU A 198 14.63 24.13 -5.01
C LEU A 198 15.57 25.24 -5.48
N PRO A 199 16.80 24.92 -5.94
CA PRO A 199 17.70 25.90 -6.54
C PRO A 199 17.03 26.50 -7.76
N GLY A 200 17.23 27.80 -8.00
CA GLY A 200 16.68 28.48 -9.18
C GLY A 200 17.02 27.77 -10.51
N PRO A 201 16.19 27.95 -11.55
CA PRO A 201 16.37 27.24 -12.83
C PRO A 201 17.71 27.58 -13.52
N ASP A 202 18.26 28.77 -13.25
CA ASP A 202 19.53 29.27 -13.79
C ASP A 202 20.74 29.06 -12.85
N GLU A 203 20.53 28.51 -11.65
CA GLU A 203 21.60 28.25 -10.70
C GLU A 203 22.40 27.01 -11.11
N ASP A 204 23.74 27.09 -11.11
CA ASP A 204 24.62 25.98 -11.51
C ASP A 204 24.76 24.88 -10.43
N CYS A 205 23.72 24.67 -9.61
CA CYS A 205 23.68 23.65 -8.55
C CYS A 205 22.84 22.46 -9.00
N ALA A 206 23.47 21.30 -9.25
CA ALA A 206 22.75 20.08 -9.60
C ALA A 206 22.13 19.46 -8.34
N ILE A 207 20.83 19.19 -8.37
CA ILE A 207 20.15 18.56 -7.24
C ILE A 207 20.54 17.07 -7.20
N GLU A 208 21.05 16.62 -6.05
CA GLU A 208 21.34 15.20 -5.83
C GLU A 208 20.05 14.37 -5.92
N PRO A 209 19.99 13.35 -6.80
CA PRO A 209 18.80 12.53 -7.00
C PRO A 209 18.60 11.53 -5.84
N LEU A 210 17.34 11.17 -5.59
CA LEU A 210 16.98 10.02 -4.77
C LEU A 210 17.25 8.74 -5.56
N HIS A 211 18.05 7.85 -4.99
CA HIS A 211 18.29 6.52 -5.53
C HIS A 211 17.09 5.61 -5.23
N THR A 212 16.13 5.56 -6.15
CA THR A 212 14.90 4.79 -6.01
C THR A 212 14.47 4.19 -7.35
N ALA A 213 13.70 3.10 -7.31
CA ALA A 213 13.11 2.45 -8.50
C ALA A 213 11.72 3.01 -8.86
N ILE A 214 11.27 4.04 -8.13
CA ILE A 214 9.92 4.57 -8.25
C ILE A 214 9.70 5.19 -9.63
N THR A 215 8.67 4.71 -10.31
CA THR A 215 8.21 5.21 -11.61
C THR A 215 6.91 5.98 -11.47
N THR A 216 6.10 5.65 -10.47
CA THR A 216 4.78 6.27 -10.27
C THR A 216 4.56 6.67 -8.82
N ILE A 217 4.17 7.94 -8.63
CA ILE A 217 3.73 8.46 -7.34
C ILE A 217 2.30 8.96 -7.47
N SER A 218 1.44 8.56 -6.54
CA SER A 218 0.10 9.08 -6.40
C SER A 218 -0.09 9.66 -5.00
N MET A 219 -0.46 10.93 -4.92
CA MET A 219 -0.64 11.67 -3.68
C MET A 219 -2.01 12.35 -3.71
N HIS A 220 -2.84 12.03 -2.74
CA HIS A 220 -4.10 12.72 -2.51
C HIS A 220 -3.89 13.60 -1.27
N ALA A 221 -3.74 14.90 -1.50
CA ALA A 221 -3.78 15.86 -0.41
C ALA A 221 -5.23 15.96 0.09
N THR A 222 -5.42 16.05 1.40
CA THR A 222 -6.72 16.41 1.98
C THR A 222 -6.71 17.91 2.28
N GLY A 223 -7.71 18.65 1.80
CA GLY A 223 -7.81 20.10 2.07
C GLY A 223 -7.89 20.50 3.55
N TYR A 224 -8.04 19.53 4.46
CA TYR A 224 -8.00 19.71 5.91
C TYR A 224 -6.58 19.70 6.52
N HIS A 225 -5.58 19.22 5.79
CA HIS A 225 -4.23 18.96 6.34
C HIS A 225 -3.09 19.44 5.44
N SER A 226 -3.41 20.10 4.32
CA SER A 226 -2.44 20.50 3.29
C SER A 226 -2.94 21.72 2.55
N SER A 227 -2.12 22.78 2.52
CA SER A 227 -2.31 23.85 1.54
C SER A 227 -2.02 23.34 0.13
N GLN A 228 -2.69 23.92 -0.87
CA GLN A 228 -2.45 23.61 -2.27
C GLN A 228 -1.03 23.96 -2.72
N GLU A 229 -0.48 25.05 -2.18
CA GLU A 229 0.89 25.51 -2.43
C GLU A 229 1.91 24.50 -1.95
N ASN A 230 1.78 23.99 -0.71
CA ASN A 230 2.70 22.99 -0.17
C ASN A 230 2.63 21.68 -0.96
N SER A 231 1.43 21.28 -1.38
CA SER A 231 1.25 20.09 -2.22
C SER A 231 1.91 20.24 -3.59
N ALA A 232 1.92 21.46 -4.14
CA ALA A 232 2.65 21.78 -5.36
C ALA A 232 4.16 21.75 -5.13
N ASP A 233 4.67 22.25 -4.01
CA ASP A 233 6.10 22.23 -3.70
C ASP A 233 6.64 20.81 -3.50
N VAL A 234 5.87 19.94 -2.83
CA VAL A 234 6.17 18.51 -2.74
C VAL A 234 6.21 17.88 -4.13
N ALA A 235 5.23 18.17 -5.00
CA ALA A 235 5.22 17.67 -6.37
C ALA A 235 6.45 18.11 -7.18
N LYS A 236 6.79 19.40 -7.13
CA LYS A 236 7.99 19.96 -7.79
C LYS A 236 9.27 19.30 -7.28
N TYR A 237 9.37 19.10 -5.97
CA TYR A 237 10.51 18.42 -5.34
C TYR A 237 10.67 17.00 -5.87
N LEU A 238 9.61 16.20 -5.87
CA LEU A 238 9.64 14.82 -6.35
C LEU A 238 10.01 14.73 -7.84
N LEU A 239 9.46 15.61 -8.67
CA LEU A 239 9.78 15.68 -10.11
C LEU A 239 11.27 15.90 -10.39
N LEU A 240 11.96 16.70 -9.56
CA LEU A 240 13.40 16.90 -9.71
C LEU A 240 14.21 15.78 -9.07
N LYS A 241 13.81 15.32 -7.89
CA LYS A 241 14.58 14.38 -7.09
C LYS A 241 14.50 12.94 -7.58
N ILE A 242 13.48 12.55 -8.35
CA ILE A 242 13.28 11.16 -8.78
C ILE A 242 13.39 11.08 -10.31
N PRO A 243 14.59 10.78 -10.87
CA PRO A 243 14.78 10.80 -12.32
C PRO A 243 14.04 9.69 -13.08
N THR A 244 13.66 8.62 -12.38
CA THR A 244 12.91 7.47 -12.91
C THR A 244 11.41 7.72 -12.98
N LEU A 245 10.93 8.84 -12.43
CA LEU A 245 9.50 9.13 -12.35
C LEU A 245 8.93 9.34 -13.76
N THR A 246 7.94 8.54 -14.11
CA THR A 246 7.19 8.63 -15.37
C THR A 246 5.73 9.03 -15.16
N GLY A 247 5.20 8.90 -13.94
CA GLY A 247 3.83 9.30 -13.60
C GLY A 247 3.74 9.98 -12.24
N LEU A 248 3.05 11.12 -12.19
CA LEU A 248 2.73 11.85 -10.96
C LEU A 248 1.24 12.21 -10.94
N TYR A 249 0.51 11.59 -10.02
CA TYR A 249 -0.91 11.81 -9.79
C TYR A 249 -1.10 12.57 -8.48
N ALA A 250 -1.27 13.89 -8.55
CA ALA A 250 -1.36 14.74 -7.36
C ALA A 250 -2.74 15.41 -7.27
N LYS A 251 -3.67 14.74 -6.59
CA LYS A 251 -5.04 15.24 -6.42
C LYS A 251 -5.05 16.41 -5.42
N LEU A 252 -5.79 17.46 -5.77
CA LEU A 252 -5.85 18.76 -5.08
C LEU A 252 -4.56 19.60 -5.15
N THR A 253 -3.56 19.19 -5.93
CA THR A 253 -2.43 20.05 -6.30
C THR A 253 -2.82 20.92 -7.49
N VAL A 254 -2.68 22.23 -7.37
CA VAL A 254 -3.00 23.18 -8.45
C VAL A 254 -2.05 22.97 -9.62
N GLU A 255 -2.62 22.81 -10.82
CA GLU A 255 -1.89 22.51 -12.05
C GLU A 255 -0.88 23.60 -12.43
N ALA A 256 -1.29 24.88 -12.40
CA ALA A 256 -0.50 26.00 -12.92
C ALA A 256 0.93 26.09 -12.32
N PRO A 257 1.11 26.10 -10.98
CA PRO A 257 2.44 26.17 -10.37
C PRO A 257 3.38 25.03 -10.76
N VAL A 258 2.85 23.83 -10.98
CA VAL A 258 3.65 22.65 -11.36
C VAL A 258 4.04 22.72 -12.84
N MET A 259 3.11 23.12 -13.71
CA MET A 259 3.37 23.22 -15.15
C MET A 259 4.35 24.35 -15.48
N GLU A 260 4.24 25.50 -14.81
CA GLU A 260 5.20 26.60 -14.94
C GLU A 260 6.61 26.16 -14.53
N PHE A 261 6.70 25.41 -13.43
CA PHE A 261 7.95 24.81 -12.98
C PHE A 261 8.54 23.84 -14.02
N VAL A 262 7.75 22.90 -14.54
CA VAL A 262 8.21 21.97 -15.60
C VAL A 262 8.76 22.73 -16.79
N LYS A 263 8.06 23.78 -17.24
CA LYS A 263 8.51 24.62 -18.35
C LYS A 263 9.85 25.29 -18.05
N ALA A 264 9.99 25.89 -16.86
CA ALA A 264 11.21 26.58 -16.45
C ALA A 264 12.42 25.64 -16.34
N TYR A 265 12.23 24.42 -15.80
CA TYR A 265 13.33 23.49 -15.54
C TYR A 265 13.62 22.50 -16.68
N SER A 266 12.71 22.37 -17.66
CA SER A 266 12.81 21.39 -18.76
C SER A 266 14.10 21.47 -19.58
N LYS A 267 14.69 22.66 -19.74
CA LYS A 267 15.97 22.83 -20.47
C LYS A 267 17.11 22.05 -19.82
N ARG A 268 17.18 22.11 -18.49
CA ARG A 268 18.20 21.42 -17.69
C ARG A 268 17.81 19.97 -17.42
N TYR A 269 16.52 19.71 -17.33
CA TYR A 269 15.95 18.44 -16.95
C TYR A 269 14.93 17.95 -18.00
N PRO A 270 15.37 17.53 -19.21
CA PRO A 270 14.46 17.23 -20.33
C PRO A 270 13.44 16.13 -20.03
N ARG A 271 13.78 15.19 -19.13
CA ARG A 271 12.89 14.11 -18.68
C ARG A 271 11.56 14.62 -18.11
N LEU A 272 11.51 15.85 -17.57
CA LEU A 272 10.29 16.44 -17.00
C LEU A 272 9.16 16.55 -18.03
N LEU A 273 9.50 16.67 -19.32
CA LEU A 273 8.53 16.74 -20.41
C LEU A 273 7.86 15.39 -20.72
N ASN A 274 8.41 14.29 -20.20
CA ASN A 274 7.94 12.93 -20.45
C ASN A 274 7.20 12.35 -19.24
N VAL A 275 6.99 13.14 -18.18
CA VAL A 275 6.23 12.71 -17.00
C VAL A 275 4.75 12.90 -17.29
N ASP A 276 3.95 11.85 -17.10
CA ASP A 276 2.50 11.94 -17.12
C ASP A 276 2.02 12.62 -15.83
N LEU A 277 1.37 13.78 -15.97
CA LEU A 277 0.96 14.63 -14.86
C LEU A 277 -0.57 14.68 -14.78
N VAL A 278 -1.12 14.15 -13.68
CA VAL A 278 -2.55 14.25 -13.37
C VAL A 278 -2.71 15.14 -12.15
N LEU A 279 -3.11 16.39 -12.40
CA LEU A 279 -3.20 17.48 -11.42
C LEU A 279 -4.64 17.99 -11.34
N ALA A 280 -4.97 18.73 -10.28
CA ALA A 280 -6.27 19.39 -10.16
C ALA A 280 -6.28 20.71 -10.96
N LYS A 281 -7.33 20.92 -11.76
CA LYS A 281 -7.55 22.22 -12.41
C LYS A 281 -7.95 23.26 -11.37
N GLU A 282 -7.56 24.51 -11.60
CA GLU A 282 -8.06 25.62 -10.78
C GLU A 282 -9.60 25.62 -10.76
N GLY A 283 -10.19 25.60 -9.56
CA GLY A 283 -11.63 25.69 -9.36
C GLY A 283 -12.44 24.39 -9.55
N SER A 284 -11.81 23.24 -9.82
CA SER A 284 -12.50 21.94 -9.80
C SER A 284 -12.49 21.34 -8.40
N TRP A 285 -13.67 21.25 -7.77
CA TRP A 285 -13.92 20.52 -6.52
C TRP A 285 -14.83 19.32 -6.78
#